data_AF-P41991-F1
#
_entry.id   AF-P41991-F1
#
_cell.length_a   1.000
_cell.length_b   1.000
_cell.length_c   1.000
_cell.angle_alpha   90.00
_cell.angle_beta   90.00
_cell.angle_gamma   90.00
#
_symmetry.space_group_name_H-M   'P 1'
#
loop_
_entity.id
_entity.type
_entity.pdbx_description
1 polymer ?
#
loop_
_entity_poly.entity_id
_entity_poly.type
_entity_poly.pdbx_seq_one_letter_code
_entity_poly.pdbx_strand_id
1 'polypeptide(L)'
;MNKNEYMMHLLARTIRTRNDDMITPLITQLADMQVSMDILEKHNFPALVAEYAPFNKAAQSLSHSVLVWKNDELAQEKSYMLKEFVRICKDQHQPEEFLLRLTCSLINLNDFELTRSCFDIIVSFGLTLNAYDEFGIFRKAMEYQGQMEEADKIISDVDAMLLRNEFLEEDEAEEQADNEMDAFEEEGVEEVDQEVVDFNDNESVISETESGVFTDEELDMEDHAEVMRRHAQDQALVSEICMVFLAGCIKSGRSDVISAAIQFTGAFFYPLALLRKYDIQYLIYCYGSHNEDAELLMNHIKHLQAIEIAGERQEFFKMFMETTFRNAETVTDSVMAQMKGFLEDGDDFMISCTLHVFLKMPITLSQFKNSHVEACLENLESGLAAQLGFMLKMKIQLLEQIDYEIW
;
A
#
# COMPACT_ATOMS: atom_id res chain seq x y z
N MET A 1 -12.70 19.74 -14.81
CA MET A 1 -11.88 18.79 -15.57
C MET A 1 -11.27 19.44 -16.80
N ASN A 2 -9.93 19.48 -16.87
CA ASN A 2 -9.20 19.97 -18.04
C ASN A 2 -9.14 18.92 -19.17
N LYS A 3 -8.64 19.29 -20.35
CA LYS A 3 -8.58 18.38 -21.52
C LYS A 3 -7.75 17.12 -21.24
N ASN A 4 -6.61 17.26 -20.57
CA ASN A 4 -5.71 16.13 -20.31
C ASN A 4 -6.34 15.14 -19.33
N GLU A 5 -6.94 15.64 -18.24
CA GLU A 5 -7.71 14.82 -17.29
C GLU A 5 -8.84 14.07 -18.00
N TYR A 6 -9.65 14.77 -18.80
CA TYR A 6 -10.73 14.14 -19.57
C TYR A 6 -10.24 13.00 -20.45
N MET A 7 -9.14 13.21 -21.17
CA MET A 7 -8.56 12.19 -22.04
C MET A 7 -7.98 11.00 -21.27
N MET A 8 -7.42 11.22 -20.07
CA MET A 8 -6.93 10.15 -19.21
C MET A 8 -8.08 9.34 -18.58
N HIS A 9 -9.16 9.99 -18.16
CA HIS A 9 -10.41 9.32 -17.75
C HIS A 9 -10.99 8.48 -18.90
N LEU A 10 -11.03 9.05 -20.11
CA LEU A 10 -11.49 8.34 -21.31
C LEU A 10 -10.60 7.13 -21.62
N LEU A 11 -9.28 7.26 -21.51
CA LEU A 11 -8.35 6.15 -21.71
C LEU A 11 -8.54 5.05 -20.67
N ALA A 12 -8.61 5.41 -19.39
CA ALA A 12 -8.83 4.44 -18.31
C ALA A 12 -10.14 3.67 -18.53
N ARG A 13 -11.21 4.36 -18.91
CA ARG A 13 -12.48 3.73 -19.21
C ARG A 13 -12.44 2.85 -20.47
N THR A 14 -11.73 3.31 -21.50
CA THR A 14 -11.52 2.52 -22.73
C THR A 14 -10.74 1.24 -22.46
N ILE A 15 -9.74 1.26 -21.58
CA ILE A 15 -9.04 0.04 -21.17
C ILE A 15 -9.99 -0.95 -20.51
N ARG A 16 -10.94 -0.48 -19.68
CA ARG A 16 -11.95 -1.34 -19.03
C ARG A 16 -12.92 -2.02 -19.99
N THR A 17 -13.11 -1.51 -21.20
CA THR A 17 -13.99 -2.16 -22.19
C THR A 17 -13.41 -3.47 -22.73
N ARG A 18 -12.12 -3.74 -22.48
CA ARG A 18 -11.37 -4.92 -22.99
C ARG A 18 -11.38 -5.03 -24.52
N ASN A 19 -11.60 -3.91 -25.21
CA ASN A 19 -11.68 -3.86 -26.66
C ASN A 19 -10.37 -3.30 -27.25
N ASP A 20 -9.50 -4.20 -27.70
CA ASP A 20 -8.17 -3.85 -28.25
C ASP A 20 -8.23 -2.90 -29.46
N ASP A 21 -9.30 -2.99 -30.25
CA ASP A 21 -9.55 -2.12 -31.41
C ASP A 21 -9.85 -0.67 -31.00
N MET A 22 -10.30 -0.45 -29.76
CA MET A 22 -10.52 0.89 -29.20
C MET A 22 -9.30 1.39 -28.44
N ILE A 23 -8.63 0.51 -27.70
CA ILE A 23 -7.51 0.85 -26.83
C ILE A 23 -6.32 1.39 -27.64
N THR A 24 -5.91 0.64 -28.67
CA THR A 24 -4.69 0.96 -29.44
C THR A 24 -4.75 2.31 -30.15
N PRO A 25 -5.84 2.67 -30.87
CA PRO A 25 -5.95 3.97 -31.50
C PRO A 25 -5.97 5.12 -30.49
N LEU A 26 -6.64 4.94 -29.34
CA LEU A 26 -6.71 5.98 -28.32
C LEU A 26 -5.33 6.25 -27.69
N ILE A 27 -4.56 5.21 -27.36
CA ILE A 27 -3.18 5.37 -26.88
C ILE A 27 -2.33 6.11 -27.92
N THR A 28 -2.47 5.76 -29.21
CA THR A 28 -1.72 6.41 -30.29
C THR A 28 -2.07 7.90 -30.42
N GLN A 29 -3.34 8.28 -30.26
CA GLN A 29 -3.78 9.68 -30.26
C GLN A 29 -3.23 10.48 -29.07
N LEU A 30 -2.90 9.80 -27.98
CA LEU A 30 -2.44 10.40 -26.74
C LEU A 30 -0.92 10.45 -26.62
N ALA A 31 -0.17 9.84 -27.54
CA ALA A 31 1.28 9.73 -27.45
C ALA A 31 1.99 11.10 -27.39
N ASP A 32 1.43 12.12 -28.04
CA ASP A 32 1.98 13.48 -28.06
C ASP A 32 1.48 14.36 -26.90
N MET A 33 0.59 13.85 -26.04
CA MET A 33 0.00 14.63 -24.96
C MET A 33 0.93 14.68 -23.75
N GLN A 34 1.30 15.88 -23.32
CA GLN A 34 2.02 16.06 -22.06
C GLN A 34 1.03 15.90 -20.89
N VAL A 35 1.21 14.86 -20.09
CA VAL A 35 0.38 14.55 -18.93
C VAL A 35 1.24 14.59 -17.68
N SER A 36 0.77 15.26 -16.62
CA SER A 36 1.46 15.25 -15.33
C SER A 36 1.34 13.87 -14.67
N MET A 37 2.31 13.54 -13.84
CA MET A 37 2.33 12.26 -13.15
C MET A 37 1.08 12.05 -12.29
N ASP A 38 0.66 13.08 -11.55
CA ASP A 38 -0.52 13.03 -10.67
C ASP A 38 -1.76 12.49 -11.40
N ILE A 39 -1.94 12.86 -12.68
CA ILE A 39 -3.08 12.40 -13.48
C ILE A 39 -2.89 10.92 -13.88
N LEU A 40 -1.67 10.51 -14.24
CA LEU A 40 -1.36 9.12 -14.58
C LEU A 40 -1.53 8.18 -13.38
N GLU A 41 -1.05 8.58 -12.20
CA GLU A 41 -1.13 7.79 -10.97
C GLU A 41 -2.55 7.59 -10.50
N LYS A 42 -3.38 8.62 -10.63
CA LYS A 42 -4.79 8.57 -10.25
C LYS A 42 -5.53 7.39 -10.88
N HIS A 43 -5.24 7.09 -12.14
CA HIS A 43 -5.86 6.00 -12.87
C HIS A 43 -5.19 4.64 -12.66
N ASN A 44 -4.02 4.60 -12.03
CA ASN A 44 -3.23 3.40 -11.79
C ASN A 44 -3.14 2.50 -13.04
N PHE A 45 -2.71 3.10 -14.16
CA PHE A 45 -2.66 2.42 -15.45
C PHE A 45 -1.97 1.05 -15.42
N PRO A 46 -0.86 0.84 -14.67
CA PRO A 46 -0.26 -0.49 -14.59
C PRO A 46 -1.22 -1.57 -14.12
N ALA A 47 -1.93 -1.35 -13.01
CA ALA A 47 -2.91 -2.29 -12.49
C ALA A 47 -4.10 -2.47 -13.45
N LEU A 48 -4.56 -1.36 -14.04
CA LEU A 48 -5.68 -1.37 -14.99
C LEU A 48 -5.37 -2.19 -16.25
N VAL A 49 -4.15 -2.05 -16.78
CA VAL A 49 -3.69 -2.81 -17.95
C VAL A 49 -3.55 -4.29 -17.60
N ALA A 50 -2.98 -4.63 -16.44
CA ALA A 50 -2.85 -6.01 -15.99
C ALA A 50 -4.22 -6.71 -15.86
N GLU A 51 -5.26 -5.99 -15.41
CA GLU A 51 -6.60 -6.54 -15.20
C GLU A 51 -7.43 -6.64 -16.49
N TYR A 52 -7.41 -5.61 -17.35
CA TYR A 52 -8.37 -5.49 -18.47
C TYR A 52 -7.75 -5.61 -19.86
N ALA A 53 -6.45 -5.35 -20.01
CA ALA A 53 -5.78 -5.38 -21.32
C ALA A 53 -4.40 -6.08 -21.28
N PRO A 54 -4.25 -7.25 -20.62
CA PRO A 54 -2.96 -7.88 -20.40
C PRO A 54 -2.27 -8.36 -21.67
N PHE A 55 -2.97 -8.44 -22.82
CA PHE A 55 -2.42 -8.88 -24.10
C PHE A 55 -2.29 -7.75 -25.14
N ASN A 56 -2.74 -6.54 -24.79
CA ASN A 56 -2.66 -5.39 -25.68
C ASN A 56 -1.26 -4.77 -25.63
N LYS A 57 -0.51 -4.85 -26.74
CA LYS A 57 0.88 -4.35 -26.79
C LYS A 57 1.00 -2.85 -26.50
N ALA A 58 0.07 -2.03 -26.99
CA ALA A 58 0.11 -0.59 -26.74
C ALA A 58 -0.16 -0.27 -25.26
N ALA A 59 -1.13 -0.95 -24.66
CA ALA A 59 -1.43 -0.82 -23.23
C ALA A 59 -0.28 -1.30 -22.34
N GLN A 60 0.34 -2.44 -22.68
CA GLN A 60 1.55 -2.93 -22.01
C GLN A 60 2.70 -1.91 -22.11
N SER A 61 2.90 -1.29 -23.27
CA SER A 61 3.93 -0.26 -23.47
C SER A 61 3.67 0.98 -22.62
N LEU A 62 2.41 1.42 -22.51
CA LEU A 62 2.02 2.51 -21.61
C LEU A 62 2.30 2.15 -20.14
N SER A 63 1.82 0.98 -19.70
CA SER A 63 2.07 0.45 -18.36
C SER A 63 3.56 0.41 -18.04
N HIS A 64 4.37 -0.12 -18.95
CA HIS A 64 5.82 -0.18 -18.78
C HIS A 64 6.44 1.21 -18.66
N SER A 65 6.03 2.17 -19.48
CA SER A 65 6.55 3.54 -19.44
C SER A 65 6.24 4.23 -18.11
N VAL A 66 5.02 4.04 -17.58
CA VAL A 66 4.63 4.56 -16.25
C VAL A 66 5.46 3.92 -15.14
N LEU A 67 5.65 2.60 -15.19
CA LEU A 67 6.44 1.86 -14.19
C LEU A 67 7.92 2.27 -14.22
N VAL A 68 8.53 2.45 -15.40
CA VAL A 68 9.92 2.92 -15.53
C VAL A 68 10.06 4.30 -14.88
N TRP A 69 9.17 5.22 -15.23
CA TRP A 69 9.19 6.57 -14.66
C TRP A 69 9.06 6.56 -13.12
N LYS A 70 8.16 5.74 -12.56
CA LYS A 70 8.00 5.61 -11.10
C LYS A 70 9.24 5.04 -10.43
N ASN A 71 9.82 4.00 -11.02
CA ASN A 71 11.03 3.39 -10.46
C ASN A 71 12.21 4.37 -10.48
N ASP A 72 12.30 5.24 -11.49
CA ASP A 72 13.31 6.30 -11.56
C ASP A 72 13.12 7.35 -10.46
N GLU A 73 11.87 7.76 -10.16
CA GLU A 73 11.55 8.67 -9.05
C GLU A 73 11.87 8.02 -7.69
N LEU A 74 11.40 6.80 -7.45
CA LEU A 74 11.69 6.04 -6.24
C LEU A 74 13.20 5.84 -6.03
N ALA A 75 13.96 5.59 -7.10
CA ALA A 75 15.41 5.46 -7.02
C ALA A 75 16.10 6.77 -6.60
N GLN A 76 15.59 7.93 -7.03
CA GLN A 76 16.12 9.23 -6.63
C GLN A 76 15.82 9.55 -5.16
N GLU A 77 14.66 9.15 -4.66
CA GLU A 77 14.23 9.40 -3.28
C GLU A 77 14.85 8.42 -2.27
N LYS A 78 15.21 7.21 -2.71
CA LYS A 78 15.64 6.09 -1.87
C LYS A 78 16.74 6.46 -0.87
N SER A 79 17.80 7.15 -1.31
CA SER A 79 18.92 7.49 -0.43
C SER A 79 18.51 8.43 0.71
N TYR A 80 17.65 9.42 0.42
CA TYR A 80 17.10 10.31 1.44
C TYR A 80 16.20 9.56 2.41
N MET A 81 15.27 8.75 1.88
CA MET A 81 14.34 7.94 2.66
C MET A 81 15.07 7.02 3.65
N LEU A 82 16.10 6.29 3.18
CA LEU A 82 16.88 5.39 4.03
C LEU A 82 17.67 6.15 5.10
N LYS A 83 18.26 7.29 4.76
CA LYS A 83 19.00 8.13 5.72
C LYS A 83 18.09 8.63 6.84
N GLU A 84 16.90 9.12 6.50
CA GLU A 84 15.94 9.59 7.49
C GLU A 84 15.37 8.42 8.32
N PHE A 85 15.17 7.24 7.73
CA PHE A 85 14.74 6.06 8.48
C PHE A 85 15.79 5.63 9.52
N VAL A 86 17.08 5.65 9.15
CA VAL A 86 18.19 5.43 10.10
C VAL A 86 18.16 6.45 11.23
N ARG A 87 17.94 7.74 10.92
CA ARG A 87 17.83 8.81 11.93
C ARG A 87 16.70 8.51 12.92
N ILE A 88 15.49 8.25 12.42
CA ILE A 88 14.32 7.96 13.25
C ILE A 88 14.60 6.80 14.21
N CYS A 89 15.17 5.71 13.71
CA CYS A 89 15.43 4.53 14.53
C CYS A 89 16.51 4.79 15.59
N LYS A 90 17.56 5.57 15.27
CA LYS A 90 18.65 5.90 16.20
C LYS A 90 18.25 6.92 17.27
N ASP A 91 17.29 7.80 16.97
CA ASP A 91 16.77 8.76 17.94
C ASP A 91 15.96 8.06 19.07
N GLN A 92 15.50 6.83 18.84
CA GLN A 92 14.84 6.00 19.85
C GLN A 92 15.88 5.26 20.71
N HIS A 93 15.91 5.57 22.02
CA HIS A 93 16.86 4.96 22.96
C HIS A 93 16.60 3.46 23.21
N GLN A 94 15.36 3.02 23.01
CA GLN A 94 14.97 1.61 22.96
C GLN A 94 14.09 1.43 21.73
N PRO A 95 14.41 0.48 20.82
CA PRO A 95 13.61 0.28 19.63
C PRO A 95 12.24 -0.25 20.01
N GLU A 96 11.18 0.37 19.50
CA GLU A 96 9.87 -0.26 19.52
C GLU A 96 9.95 -1.63 18.84
N GLU A 97 9.32 -2.65 19.43
CA GLU A 97 9.34 -4.03 18.92
C GLU A 97 8.96 -4.09 17.43
N PHE A 98 8.01 -3.23 17.03
CA PHE A 98 7.61 -3.06 15.64
C PHE A 98 8.78 -2.65 14.73
N LEU A 99 9.55 -1.63 15.10
CA LEU A 99 10.68 -1.14 14.30
C LEU A 99 11.82 -2.15 14.23
N LEU A 100 12.08 -2.88 15.33
CA LEU A 100 13.05 -3.97 15.31
C LEU A 100 12.62 -5.06 14.32
N ARG A 101 11.38 -5.56 14.42
CA ARG A 101 10.83 -6.57 13.51
C ARG A 101 10.82 -6.11 12.06
N LEU A 102 10.45 -4.85 11.80
CA LEU A 102 10.48 -4.24 10.46
C LEU A 102 11.91 -4.21 9.92
N THR A 103 12.87 -3.71 10.70
CA THR A 103 14.30 -3.61 10.32
C THR A 103 14.87 -4.99 9.99
N CYS A 104 14.65 -5.99 10.85
CA CYS A 104 15.08 -7.36 10.60
C CYS A 104 14.43 -7.97 9.35
N SER A 105 13.16 -7.65 9.09
CA SER A 105 12.43 -8.16 7.93
C SER A 105 12.94 -7.54 6.62
N LEU A 106 13.28 -6.25 6.62
CA LEU A 106 13.79 -5.51 5.46
C LEU A 106 15.11 -6.07 4.93
N ILE A 107 15.99 -6.57 5.81
CA ILE A 107 17.27 -7.21 5.44
C ILE A 107 17.06 -8.40 4.49
N ASN A 108 15.92 -9.09 4.60
CA ASN A 108 15.61 -10.27 3.79
C ASN A 108 15.14 -9.93 2.35
N LEU A 109 14.99 -8.64 2.01
CA LEU A 109 14.62 -8.22 0.65
C LEU A 109 15.81 -8.24 -0.34
N ASN A 110 17.03 -8.48 0.14
CA ASN A 110 18.27 -8.55 -0.66
C ASN A 110 18.58 -7.27 -1.47
N ASP A 111 18.07 -6.12 -1.03
CA ASP A 111 18.50 -4.82 -1.52
C ASP A 111 19.73 -4.37 -0.72
N PHE A 112 20.86 -4.16 -1.41
CA PHE A 112 22.15 -3.90 -0.77
C PHE A 112 22.15 -2.63 0.10
N GLU A 113 21.59 -1.53 -0.39
CA GLU A 113 21.57 -0.25 0.34
C GLU A 113 20.61 -0.31 1.53
N LEU A 114 19.43 -0.90 1.34
CA LEU A 114 18.46 -1.12 2.41
C LEU A 114 19.04 -2.02 3.50
N THR A 115 19.67 -3.12 3.12
CA THR A 115 20.32 -4.07 4.04
C THR A 115 21.41 -3.37 4.85
N ARG A 116 22.25 -2.57 4.19
CA ARG A 116 23.28 -1.78 4.85
C ARG A 116 22.69 -0.81 5.89
N SER A 117 21.65 -0.06 5.53
CA SER A 117 20.94 0.83 6.45
C SER A 117 20.33 0.07 7.64
N CYS A 118 19.75 -1.11 7.40
CA CYS A 118 19.21 -1.94 8.47
C CYS A 118 20.28 -2.47 9.42
N PHE A 119 21.46 -2.86 8.92
CA PHE A 119 22.58 -3.23 9.79
C PHE A 119 23.08 -2.03 10.61
N ASP A 120 23.18 -0.84 10.02
CA ASP A 120 23.54 0.39 10.75
C ASP A 120 22.55 0.71 11.89
N ILE A 121 21.26 0.45 11.66
CA ILE A 121 20.22 0.57 12.69
C ILE A 121 20.40 -0.49 13.78
N ILE A 122 20.56 -1.76 13.42
CA ILE A 122 20.68 -2.87 14.39
C ILE A 122 21.87 -2.68 15.33
N VAL A 123 23.01 -2.24 14.79
CA VAL A 123 24.22 -1.92 15.58
C VAL A 123 23.92 -0.92 16.71
N SER A 124 22.95 -0.01 16.52
CA SER A 124 22.59 0.98 17.52
C SER A 124 21.62 0.48 18.60
N PHE A 125 20.96 -0.66 18.38
CA PHE A 125 19.91 -1.15 19.28
C PHE A 125 20.41 -1.91 20.51
N GLY A 126 21.69 -2.30 20.56
CA GLY A 126 22.25 -3.02 21.72
C GLY A 126 21.54 -4.34 22.02
N LEU A 127 21.25 -5.14 20.97
CA LEU A 127 20.52 -6.40 21.08
C LEU A 127 21.27 -7.47 21.90
N THR A 128 20.51 -8.38 22.50
CA THR A 128 21.05 -9.57 23.18
C THR A 128 21.35 -10.69 22.18
N LEU A 129 22.20 -11.66 22.57
CA LEU A 129 22.49 -12.85 21.76
C LEU A 129 21.22 -13.59 21.31
N ASN A 130 20.24 -13.75 22.20
CA ASN A 130 18.96 -14.39 21.88
C ASN A 130 18.22 -13.66 20.75
N ALA A 131 18.24 -12.32 20.73
CA ALA A 131 17.60 -11.55 19.67
C ALA A 131 18.34 -11.70 18.32
N TYR A 132 19.67 -11.77 18.32
CA TYR A 132 20.45 -12.05 17.10
C TYR A 132 20.08 -13.40 16.48
N ASP A 133 19.90 -14.42 17.31
CA ASP A 133 19.51 -15.76 16.88
C ASP A 133 18.04 -15.84 16.45
N GLU A 134 17.12 -15.29 17.25
CA GLU A 134 15.67 -15.28 16.97
C GLU A 134 15.36 -14.66 15.61
N PHE A 135 15.97 -13.51 15.31
CA PHE A 135 15.77 -12.81 14.04
C PHE A 135 16.74 -13.29 12.94
N GLY A 136 17.66 -14.20 13.24
CA GLY A 136 18.65 -14.73 12.31
C GLY A 136 19.60 -13.66 11.74
N ILE A 137 19.83 -12.59 12.49
CA ILE A 137 20.61 -11.41 12.08
C ILE A 137 22.08 -11.81 11.88
N PHE A 138 22.65 -12.58 12.81
CA PHE A 138 24.06 -12.97 12.77
C PHE A 138 24.39 -13.77 11.50
N ARG A 139 23.58 -14.81 11.22
CA ARG A 139 23.70 -15.60 9.99
C ARG A 139 23.63 -14.72 8.74
N LYS A 140 22.75 -13.71 8.74
CA LYS A 140 22.59 -12.82 7.60
C LYS A 140 23.75 -11.84 7.46
N ALA A 141 24.29 -11.32 8.56
CA ALA A 141 25.50 -10.50 8.57
C ALA A 141 26.70 -11.26 8.00
N MET A 142 26.86 -12.55 8.35
CA MET A 142 27.91 -13.43 7.80
C MET A 142 27.85 -13.56 6.26
N GLU A 143 26.66 -13.49 5.64
CA GLU A 143 26.54 -13.49 4.17
C GLU A 143 27.16 -12.23 3.52
N TYR A 144 27.25 -11.13 4.29
CA TYR A 144 27.80 -9.83 3.85
C TYR A 144 29.16 -9.51 4.46
N GLN A 145 29.81 -10.47 5.14
CA GLN A 145 31.11 -10.28 5.76
C GLN A 145 32.14 -9.77 4.73
N GLY A 146 32.86 -8.71 5.09
CA GLY A 146 33.84 -8.03 4.23
C GLY A 146 33.26 -7.20 3.08
N GLN A 147 31.94 -7.14 2.92
CA GLN A 147 31.25 -6.30 1.92
C GLN A 147 30.70 -5.00 2.52
N MET A 148 30.37 -5.00 3.81
CA MET A 148 29.81 -3.87 4.55
C MET A 148 30.44 -3.79 5.94
N GLU A 149 30.92 -2.61 6.34
CA GLU A 149 31.51 -2.37 7.66
C GLU A 149 30.50 -2.64 8.79
N GLU A 150 29.23 -2.34 8.54
CA GLU A 150 28.14 -2.53 9.49
C GLU A 150 27.86 -4.01 9.78
N ALA A 151 27.99 -4.88 8.77
CA ALA A 151 27.86 -6.32 8.93
C ALA A 151 29.03 -6.91 9.73
N ASP A 152 30.26 -6.47 9.41
CA ASP A 152 31.47 -6.89 10.13
C ASP A 152 31.42 -6.48 11.61
N LYS A 153 30.85 -5.30 11.91
CA LYS A 153 30.65 -4.85 13.28
C LYS A 153 29.67 -5.73 14.05
N ILE A 154 28.53 -6.10 13.45
CA ILE A 154 27.58 -7.05 14.06
C ILE A 154 28.26 -8.38 14.37
N ILE A 155 29.06 -8.91 13.43
CA ILE A 155 29.78 -10.18 13.63
C ILE A 155 30.73 -10.05 14.82
N SER A 156 31.55 -9.00 14.86
CA SER A 156 32.48 -8.75 15.96
C SER A 156 31.78 -8.57 17.30
N ASP A 157 30.62 -7.91 17.33
CA ASP A 157 29.85 -7.69 18.56
C ASP A 157 29.26 -9.01 19.08
N VAL A 158 28.71 -9.85 18.20
CA VAL A 158 28.20 -11.18 18.55
C VAL A 158 29.32 -12.11 19.04
N ASP A 159 30.46 -12.15 18.34
CA ASP A 159 31.62 -12.95 18.73
C ASP A 159 32.14 -12.53 20.13
N ALA A 160 32.18 -11.22 20.41
CA ALA A 160 32.56 -10.71 21.72
C ALA A 160 31.56 -11.07 22.83
N MET A 161 30.26 -11.09 22.52
CA MET A 161 29.21 -11.52 23.45
C MET A 161 29.29 -13.02 23.74
N LEU A 162 29.55 -13.86 22.72
CA LEU A 162 29.72 -15.31 22.87
C LEU A 162 30.92 -15.63 23.77
N LEU A 163 32.07 -15.01 23.51
CA LEU A 163 33.25 -15.15 24.36
C LEU A 163 32.97 -14.75 25.81
N ARG A 164 32.26 -13.63 26.02
CA ARG A 164 31.88 -13.18 27.37
C ARG A 164 30.98 -14.18 28.09
N ASN A 165 30.02 -14.79 27.38
CA ASN A 165 29.16 -15.82 27.95
C ASN A 165 29.94 -17.09 28.29
N GLU A 166 30.87 -17.53 27.43
CA GLU A 166 31.74 -18.68 27.71
C GLU A 166 32.57 -18.47 28.99
N PHE A 167 33.13 -17.28 29.21
CA PHE A 167 33.85 -16.96 30.44
C PHE A 167 32.96 -16.97 31.68
N LEU A 168 31.73 -16.48 31.59
CA LEU A 168 30.78 -16.49 32.72
C LEU A 168 30.35 -17.92 33.08
N GLU A 169 30.15 -18.78 32.07
CA GLU A 169 29.84 -20.20 32.30
C GLU A 169 31.02 -20.96 32.93
N GLU A 170 32.27 -20.61 32.57
CA GLU A 170 33.48 -21.18 33.18
C GLU A 170 33.63 -20.72 34.64
N ASP A 171 33.46 -19.41 34.92
CA ASP A 171 33.52 -18.85 36.28
C ASP A 171 32.41 -19.45 37.19
N GLU A 172 31.17 -19.57 36.69
CA GLU A 172 30.06 -20.19 37.44
C GLU A 172 30.29 -21.69 37.71
N ALA A 173 30.95 -22.40 36.77
CA ALA A 173 31.31 -23.80 36.96
C ALA A 173 32.43 -23.98 37.98
N GLU A 174 33.42 -23.08 38.03
CA GLU A 174 34.46 -23.06 39.06
C GLU A 174 33.86 -22.75 40.45
N GLU A 175 32.97 -21.77 40.57
CA GLU A 175 32.28 -21.48 41.83
C GLU A 175 31.38 -22.63 42.30
N GLN A 176 30.71 -23.34 41.39
CA GLN A 176 29.93 -24.54 41.76
C GLN A 176 30.82 -25.72 42.16
N ALA A 177 31.96 -25.92 41.49
CA ALA A 177 32.90 -26.97 41.86
C ALA A 177 33.53 -26.72 43.24
N ASP A 178 33.87 -25.47 43.56
CA ASP A 178 34.40 -25.10 44.87
C ASP A 178 33.33 -25.24 45.98
N ASN A 179 32.08 -24.82 45.72
CA ASN A 179 30.98 -24.97 46.67
C ASN A 179 30.57 -26.44 46.90
N GLU A 180 30.61 -27.31 45.88
CA GLU A 180 30.34 -28.75 46.05
C GLU A 180 31.47 -29.47 46.80
N MET A 181 32.71 -28.98 46.72
CA MET A 181 33.84 -29.55 47.42
C MET A 181 33.86 -29.14 48.91
N ASP A 182 33.46 -27.90 49.23
CA ASP A 182 33.31 -27.44 50.62
C ASP A 182 32.03 -27.98 51.29
N ALA A 183 30.95 -28.24 50.52
CA ALA A 183 29.71 -28.83 51.06
C ALA A 183 29.84 -30.30 51.51
N PHE A 184 30.94 -30.98 51.21
CA PHE A 184 31.22 -32.34 51.70
C PHE A 184 32.01 -32.38 53.03
N GLU A 185 32.54 -31.24 53.53
CA GLU A 185 33.30 -31.19 54.79
C GLU A 185 32.59 -30.45 55.95
N GLU A 186 31.44 -29.79 55.72
CA GLU A 186 30.66 -29.12 56.78
C GLU A 186 29.24 -29.71 56.98
N GLU A 187 29.16 -31.00 57.35
CA GLU A 187 28.07 -31.49 58.21
C GLU A 187 28.34 -31.01 59.64
N GLY A 188 27.92 -29.79 59.98
CA GLY A 188 28.00 -29.34 61.37
C GLY A 188 27.59 -27.89 61.65
N VAL A 189 26.40 -27.74 62.24
CA VAL A 189 25.94 -26.61 63.08
C VAL A 189 25.36 -25.43 62.30
N GLU A 190 24.07 -25.46 62.00
CA GLU A 190 22.92 -24.97 62.82
C GLU A 190 22.76 -23.43 62.81
N GLU A 191 21.71 -23.02 62.08
CA GLU A 191 20.67 -22.04 62.43
C GLU A 191 21.06 -20.78 63.22
N VAL A 192 20.99 -19.60 62.59
CA VAL A 192 20.26 -18.46 63.20
C VAL A 192 19.54 -17.64 62.12
N ASP A 193 18.28 -17.40 62.44
CA ASP A 193 17.19 -16.83 61.68
C ASP A 193 17.34 -15.39 61.16
N GLN A 194 16.61 -15.22 60.05
CA GLN A 194 15.89 -14.06 59.53
C GLN A 194 15.48 -12.99 60.55
N GLU A 195 15.53 -11.72 60.14
CA GLU A 195 14.35 -10.86 60.22
C GLU A 195 14.42 -9.70 59.22
N VAL A 196 13.28 -9.51 58.56
CA VAL A 196 12.93 -8.62 57.46
C VAL A 196 12.00 -7.55 58.01
N VAL A 197 12.30 -6.25 57.90
CA VAL A 197 11.30 -5.14 57.93
C VAL A 197 11.99 -3.89 57.34
N ASP A 198 11.61 -3.24 56.24
CA ASP A 198 10.34 -2.90 55.57
C ASP A 198 9.75 -1.51 55.94
N PHE A 199 9.38 -0.75 54.89
CA PHE A 199 8.65 0.52 54.75
C PHE A 199 8.83 1.66 55.78
N ASN A 200 8.98 2.92 55.33
CA ASN A 200 7.81 3.73 54.97
C ASN A 200 8.14 5.18 54.59
N ASP A 201 7.26 5.70 53.74
CA ASP A 201 7.06 7.04 53.21
C ASP A 201 7.16 8.19 54.22
N ASN A 202 7.54 9.36 53.71
CA ASN A 202 6.87 10.58 54.14
C ASN A 202 6.85 11.65 53.03
N GLU A 203 5.64 11.87 52.52
CA GLU A 203 5.21 12.99 51.70
C GLU A 203 5.39 14.34 52.43
N SER A 204 5.67 15.39 51.65
CA SER A 204 5.36 16.78 51.98
C SER A 204 5.18 17.51 50.65
N VAL A 205 3.98 17.64 50.09
CA VAL A 205 2.86 18.53 50.47
C VAL A 205 3.23 20.03 50.40
N ILE A 206 2.91 20.60 49.25
CA ILE A 206 2.28 21.91 48.95
C ILE A 206 2.89 23.18 49.57
N SER A 207 3.30 24.12 48.72
CA SER A 207 2.94 25.53 48.94
C SER A 207 2.76 26.27 47.62
N GLU A 208 1.50 26.60 47.34
CA GLU A 208 1.08 27.65 46.41
C GLU A 208 1.78 28.97 46.76
N THR A 209 2.28 29.71 45.77
CA THR A 209 2.43 31.16 45.92
C THR A 209 2.40 31.85 44.56
N GLU A 210 1.37 32.68 44.43
CA GLU A 210 1.16 33.67 43.39
C GLU A 210 2.40 34.53 43.15
N SER A 211 2.80 34.69 41.90
CA SER A 211 3.63 35.81 41.45
C SER A 211 3.62 35.86 39.92
N GLY A 212 2.82 36.77 39.38
CA GLY A 212 2.59 36.92 37.96
C GLY A 212 3.85 37.15 37.12
N VAL A 213 3.88 36.49 35.96
CA VAL A 213 4.68 36.90 34.81
C VAL A 213 3.84 36.57 33.57
N PHE A 214 3.83 37.50 32.63
CA PHE A 214 3.11 37.41 31.36
C PHE A 214 3.62 36.21 30.54
N THR A 215 2.76 35.19 30.46
CA THR A 215 2.65 34.04 29.52
C THR A 215 3.83 33.74 28.58
N ASP A 216 4.68 32.80 29.00
CA ASP A 216 5.54 31.95 28.13
C ASP A 216 4.73 30.92 27.29
N GLU A 217 3.39 30.91 27.41
CA GLU A 217 2.51 29.94 26.74
C GLU A 217 2.55 30.00 25.21
N GLU A 218 2.91 31.14 24.59
CA GLU A 218 3.04 31.22 23.12
C GLU A 218 4.32 30.53 22.59
N LEU A 219 5.41 30.49 23.37
CA LEU A 219 6.65 29.81 22.98
C LEU A 219 6.52 28.28 23.12
N ASP A 220 5.85 27.80 24.18
CA ASP A 220 5.59 26.37 24.38
C ASP A 220 4.65 25.79 23.29
N MET A 221 3.74 26.60 22.74
CA MET A 221 2.84 26.18 21.66
C MET A 221 3.55 26.02 20.31
N GLU A 222 4.49 26.92 19.96
CA GLU A 222 5.24 26.84 18.69
C GLU A 222 6.18 25.63 18.69
N ASP A 223 6.86 25.38 19.82
CA ASP A 223 7.70 24.20 20.01
C ASP A 223 6.88 22.90 19.96
N HIS A 224 5.68 22.87 20.57
CA HIS A 224 4.80 21.71 20.48
C HIS A 224 4.31 21.44 19.05
N ALA A 225 3.93 22.49 18.30
CA ALA A 225 3.49 22.34 16.92
C ALA A 225 4.60 21.84 15.99
N GLU A 226 5.84 22.27 16.21
CA GLU A 226 7.03 21.78 15.49
C GLU A 226 7.30 20.30 15.83
N VAL A 227 7.25 19.92 17.10
CA VAL A 227 7.42 18.53 17.55
C VAL A 227 6.34 17.62 16.94
N MET A 228 5.07 18.04 16.97
CA MET A 228 3.97 17.28 16.37
C MET A 228 4.12 17.15 14.85
N ARG A 229 4.63 18.19 14.17
CA ARG A 229 4.90 18.14 12.72
C ARG A 229 6.03 17.15 12.40
N ARG A 230 7.10 17.14 13.18
CA ARG A 230 8.20 16.17 13.03
C ARG A 230 7.72 14.75 13.28
N HIS A 231 6.96 14.53 14.36
CA HIS A 231 6.38 13.21 14.64
C HIS A 231 5.47 12.73 13.50
N ALA A 232 4.65 13.60 12.92
CA ALA A 232 3.83 13.26 11.76
C ALA A 232 4.66 12.92 10.52
N GLN A 233 5.77 13.63 10.29
CA GLN A 233 6.72 13.33 9.20
C GLN A 233 7.43 11.99 9.42
N ASP A 234 7.87 11.71 10.65
CA ASP A 234 8.53 10.46 11.02
C ASP A 234 7.58 9.27 10.84
N GLN A 235 6.32 9.40 11.30
CA GLN A 235 5.30 8.37 11.11
C GLN A 235 4.97 8.14 9.63
N ALA A 236 4.93 9.20 8.81
CA ALA A 236 4.74 9.10 7.37
C ALA A 236 5.90 8.34 6.70
N LEU A 237 7.14 8.61 7.11
CA LEU A 237 8.31 7.91 6.59
C LEU A 237 8.33 6.43 7.01
N VAL A 238 8.01 6.11 8.25
CA VAL A 238 7.87 4.71 8.71
C VAL A 238 6.79 3.98 7.91
N SER A 239 5.66 4.65 7.64
CA SER A 239 4.60 4.09 6.80
C SER A 239 5.08 3.83 5.37
N GLU A 240 5.90 4.70 4.81
CA GLU A 240 6.53 4.51 3.50
C GLU A 240 7.50 3.32 3.49
N ILE A 241 8.34 3.17 4.52
CA ILE A 241 9.24 2.01 4.67
C ILE A 241 8.43 0.70 4.79
N CYS A 242 7.27 0.73 5.47
CA CYS A 242 6.36 -0.42 5.49
C CYS A 242 5.82 -0.77 4.09
N MET A 243 5.61 0.21 3.23
CA MET A 243 5.21 -0.03 1.84
C MET A 243 6.34 -0.59 0.99
N VAL A 244 7.59 -0.17 1.22
CA VAL A 244 8.78 -0.82 0.63
C VAL A 244 8.81 -2.30 1.03
N PHE A 245 8.62 -2.59 2.32
CA PHE A 245 8.56 -3.94 2.84
C PHE A 245 7.44 -4.77 2.18
N LEU A 246 6.21 -4.25 2.21
CA LEU A 246 5.05 -4.93 1.63
C LEU A 246 5.25 -5.20 0.13
N ALA A 247 5.72 -4.21 -0.63
CA ALA A 247 6.00 -4.36 -2.06
C ALA A 247 7.07 -5.43 -2.33
N GLY A 248 8.13 -5.47 -1.52
CA GLY A 248 9.17 -6.51 -1.59
C GLY A 248 8.63 -7.91 -1.30
N CYS A 249 7.81 -8.05 -0.27
CA CYS A 249 7.16 -9.31 0.09
C CYS A 249 6.19 -9.80 -0.98
N ILE A 250 5.39 -8.91 -1.58
CA ILE A 250 4.51 -9.24 -2.72
C ILE A 250 5.33 -9.73 -3.92
N LYS A 251 6.43 -9.05 -4.27
CA LYS A 251 7.32 -9.45 -5.37
C LYS A 251 7.95 -10.85 -5.18
N SER A 252 8.00 -11.36 -3.94
CA SER A 252 8.51 -12.71 -3.69
C SER A 252 7.60 -13.82 -4.26
N GLY A 253 6.31 -13.53 -4.49
CA GLY A 253 5.30 -14.48 -4.98
C GLY A 253 4.96 -15.62 -4.01
N ARG A 254 5.51 -15.59 -2.79
CA ARG A 254 5.30 -16.63 -1.77
C ARG A 254 4.09 -16.27 -0.90
N SER A 255 3.04 -17.06 -0.97
CA SER A 255 1.75 -16.77 -0.31
C SER A 255 1.88 -16.55 1.21
N ASP A 256 2.69 -17.35 1.90
CA ASP A 256 2.95 -17.23 3.35
C ASP A 256 3.62 -15.90 3.70
N VAL A 257 4.62 -15.49 2.93
CA VAL A 257 5.32 -14.21 3.10
C VAL A 257 4.41 -13.03 2.82
N ILE A 258 3.58 -13.13 1.79
CA ILE A 258 2.60 -12.09 1.44
C ILE A 258 1.60 -11.90 2.57
N SER A 259 0.96 -12.97 3.04
CA SER A 259 0.02 -12.93 4.15
C SER A 259 0.64 -12.36 5.43
N ALA A 260 1.86 -12.83 5.80
CA ALA A 260 2.57 -12.32 6.96
C ALA A 260 2.88 -10.82 6.85
N ALA A 261 3.29 -10.35 5.67
CA ALA A 261 3.58 -8.93 5.44
C ALA A 261 2.32 -8.05 5.52
N ILE A 262 1.20 -8.51 4.94
CA ILE A 262 -0.10 -7.81 5.01
C ILE A 262 -0.58 -7.72 6.46
N GLN A 263 -0.50 -8.81 7.23
CA GLN A 263 -0.87 -8.80 8.65
C GLN A 263 0.04 -7.89 9.48
N PHE A 264 1.35 -7.94 9.23
CA PHE A 264 2.34 -7.10 9.93
C PHE A 264 2.11 -5.61 9.67
N THR A 265 1.80 -5.24 8.43
CA THR A 265 1.57 -3.85 8.02
C THR A 265 0.13 -3.38 8.21
N GLY A 266 -0.82 -4.30 8.45
CA GLY A 266 -2.25 -4.01 8.53
C GLY A 266 -2.68 -3.11 9.69
N ALA A 267 -1.80 -2.85 10.66
CA ALA A 267 -2.05 -1.89 11.74
C ALA A 267 -2.06 -0.42 11.25
N PHE A 268 -1.51 -0.14 10.06
CA PHE A 268 -1.40 1.22 9.53
C PHE A 268 -2.54 1.53 8.57
N PHE A 269 -3.03 2.76 8.63
CA PHE A 269 -3.92 3.32 7.62
C PHE A 269 -3.08 3.97 6.52
N TYR A 270 -2.92 3.28 5.40
CA TYR A 270 -2.15 3.79 4.27
C TYR A 270 -2.98 4.73 3.39
N PRO A 271 -2.48 5.95 3.10
CA PRO A 271 -3.14 6.82 2.13
C PRO A 271 -3.06 6.19 0.72
N LEU A 272 -4.13 6.37 -0.07
CA LEU A 272 -4.21 5.81 -1.42
C LEU A 272 -3.04 6.24 -2.33
N ALA A 273 -2.55 7.46 -2.16
CA ALA A 273 -1.38 7.96 -2.88
C ALA A 273 -0.14 7.08 -2.67
N LEU A 274 0.08 6.62 -1.43
CA LEU A 274 1.24 5.77 -1.10
C LEU A 274 1.08 4.35 -1.68
N LEU A 275 -0.12 3.78 -1.62
CA LEU A 275 -0.44 2.48 -2.24
C LEU A 275 -0.24 2.51 -3.77
N ARG A 276 -0.50 3.66 -4.41
CA ARG A 276 -0.24 3.90 -5.84
C ARG A 276 1.23 4.14 -6.12
N LYS A 277 1.94 4.90 -5.28
CA LYS A 277 3.38 5.17 -5.43
C LYS A 277 4.18 3.87 -5.55
N TYR A 278 3.84 2.87 -4.73
CA TYR A 278 4.48 1.54 -4.74
C TYR A 278 3.76 0.49 -5.61
N ASP A 279 2.77 0.90 -6.41
CA ASP A 279 2.04 0.05 -7.36
C ASP A 279 1.49 -1.25 -6.76
N ILE A 280 1.04 -1.22 -5.49
CA ILE A 280 0.66 -2.42 -4.73
C ILE A 280 -0.39 -3.26 -5.47
N GLN A 281 -1.40 -2.62 -6.05
CA GLN A 281 -2.44 -3.30 -6.83
C GLN A 281 -1.88 -4.04 -8.06
N TYR A 282 -0.92 -3.45 -8.77
CA TYR A 282 -0.27 -4.09 -9.91
C TYR A 282 0.61 -5.26 -9.45
N LEU A 283 1.35 -5.09 -8.36
CA LEU A 283 2.16 -6.17 -7.77
C LEU A 283 1.30 -7.36 -7.35
N ILE A 284 0.13 -7.13 -6.78
CA ILE A 284 -0.82 -8.19 -6.42
C ILE A 284 -1.27 -8.95 -7.68
N TYR A 285 -1.62 -8.25 -8.77
CA TYR A 285 -1.97 -8.92 -10.03
C TYR A 285 -0.83 -9.80 -10.57
N CYS A 286 0.41 -9.34 -10.49
CA CYS A 286 1.56 -10.07 -11.02
C CYS A 286 2.01 -11.24 -10.15
N TYR A 287 1.96 -11.11 -8.82
CA TYR A 287 2.65 -12.04 -7.91
C TYR A 287 1.76 -12.59 -6.79
N GLY A 288 0.64 -11.94 -6.49
CA GLY A 288 -0.24 -12.25 -5.35
C GLY A 288 -1.65 -12.69 -5.71
N SER A 289 -1.95 -12.97 -6.99
CA SER A 289 -3.31 -13.21 -7.50
C SER A 289 -3.99 -14.49 -6.95
N HIS A 290 -3.23 -15.35 -6.27
CA HIS A 290 -3.74 -16.56 -5.62
C HIS A 290 -3.73 -16.49 -4.09
N ASN A 291 -3.41 -15.33 -3.52
CA ASN A 291 -3.38 -15.11 -2.08
C ASN A 291 -4.65 -14.36 -1.63
N GLU A 292 -5.36 -14.92 -0.65
CA GLU A 292 -6.64 -14.38 -0.17
C GLU A 292 -6.48 -13.01 0.51
N ASP A 293 -5.46 -12.83 1.34
CA ASP A 293 -5.18 -11.54 2.00
C ASP A 293 -4.84 -10.45 0.98
N ALA A 294 -4.10 -10.80 -0.08
CA ALA A 294 -3.77 -9.91 -1.18
C ALA A 294 -5.02 -9.52 -1.99
N GLU A 295 -5.94 -10.46 -2.21
CA GLU A 295 -7.22 -10.16 -2.86
C GLU A 295 -8.08 -9.20 -2.02
N LEU A 296 -8.12 -9.39 -0.69
CA LEU A 296 -8.80 -8.47 0.23
C LEU A 296 -8.18 -7.07 0.19
N LEU A 297 -6.84 -6.97 0.22
CA LEU A 297 -6.14 -5.70 0.10
C LEU A 297 -6.41 -5.03 -1.26
N MET A 298 -6.42 -5.80 -2.35
CA MET A 298 -6.76 -5.30 -3.68
C MET A 298 -8.19 -4.74 -3.74
N ASN A 299 -9.16 -5.42 -3.12
CA ASN A 299 -10.54 -4.95 -3.03
C ASN A 299 -10.66 -3.68 -2.20
N HIS A 300 -9.91 -3.58 -1.10
CA HIS A 300 -9.82 -2.35 -0.30
C HIS A 300 -9.26 -1.17 -1.13
N ILE A 301 -8.18 -1.39 -1.89
CA ILE A 301 -7.62 -0.37 -2.79
C ILE A 301 -8.65 0.07 -3.84
N LYS A 302 -9.35 -0.89 -4.48
CA LYS A 302 -10.41 -0.58 -5.47
C LYS A 302 -11.53 0.27 -4.85
N HIS A 303 -11.91 0.00 -3.60
CA HIS A 303 -12.89 0.79 -2.88
C HIS A 303 -12.41 2.23 -2.61
N LEU A 304 -11.18 2.40 -2.11
CA LEU A 304 -10.60 3.74 -1.91
C LEU A 304 -10.51 4.54 -3.22
N GLN A 305 -10.09 3.91 -4.31
CA GLN A 305 -10.04 4.52 -5.65
C GLN A 305 -11.43 4.97 -6.10
N ALA A 306 -12.46 4.14 -5.89
CA ALA A 306 -13.84 4.47 -6.24
C ALA A 306 -14.33 5.71 -5.47
N ILE A 307 -14.04 5.83 -4.17
CA ILE A 307 -14.41 6.99 -3.36
C ILE A 307 -13.73 8.26 -3.90
N GLU A 308 -12.41 8.21 -4.12
CA GLU A 308 -11.64 9.39 -4.55
C GLU A 308 -12.15 9.97 -5.88
N ILE A 309 -12.45 9.12 -6.86
CA ILE A 309 -12.85 9.57 -8.20
C ILE A 309 -14.36 9.79 -8.35
N ALA A 310 -15.17 9.59 -7.30
CA ALA A 310 -16.64 9.64 -7.38
C ALA A 310 -17.15 10.99 -7.94
N GLY A 311 -16.62 12.12 -7.44
CA GLY A 311 -17.00 13.45 -7.92
C GLY A 311 -16.62 13.69 -9.39
N GLU A 312 -15.44 13.22 -9.79
CA GLU A 312 -14.95 13.38 -11.16
C GLU A 312 -15.66 12.51 -12.17
N ARG A 313 -16.18 11.35 -11.76
CA ARG A 313 -16.97 10.49 -12.64
C ARG A 313 -18.18 11.24 -13.21
N GLN A 314 -18.86 12.06 -12.40
CA GLN A 314 -20.00 12.85 -12.87
C GLN A 314 -19.59 13.97 -13.83
N GLU A 315 -18.46 14.63 -13.57
CA GLU A 315 -17.93 15.65 -14.48
C GLU A 315 -17.48 15.03 -15.81
N PHE A 316 -16.74 13.91 -15.76
CA PHE A 316 -16.35 13.13 -16.92
C PHE A 316 -17.58 12.68 -17.73
N PHE A 317 -18.61 12.15 -17.07
CA PHE A 317 -19.85 11.73 -17.76
C PHE A 317 -20.50 12.89 -18.50
N LYS A 318 -20.65 14.06 -17.86
CA LYS A 318 -21.22 15.25 -18.50
C LYS A 318 -20.39 15.69 -19.71
N MET A 319 -19.07 15.77 -19.57
CA MET A 319 -18.18 16.13 -20.67
C MET A 319 -18.20 15.08 -21.80
N PHE A 320 -18.26 13.79 -21.47
CA PHE A 320 -18.36 12.70 -22.45
C PHE A 320 -19.66 12.83 -23.25
N MET A 321 -20.78 13.05 -22.56
CA MET A 321 -22.08 13.26 -23.18
C MET A 321 -22.09 14.47 -24.11
N GLU A 322 -21.55 15.61 -23.65
CA GLU A 322 -21.45 16.82 -24.46
C GLU A 322 -20.54 16.65 -25.67
N THR A 323 -19.38 16.02 -25.51
CA THR A 323 -18.40 15.84 -26.58
C THR A 323 -18.89 14.84 -27.63
N THR A 324 -19.55 13.76 -27.18
CA THR A 324 -19.99 12.68 -28.05
C THR A 324 -21.29 13.02 -28.77
N PHE A 325 -22.27 13.62 -28.09
CA PHE A 325 -23.63 13.76 -28.62
C PHE A 325 -24.00 15.17 -29.10
N ARG A 326 -23.12 16.17 -28.99
CA ARG A 326 -23.43 17.55 -29.47
C ARG A 326 -23.93 17.57 -30.92
N ASN A 327 -23.36 16.74 -31.79
CA ASN A 327 -23.73 16.65 -33.22
C ASN A 327 -23.88 15.21 -33.73
N ALA A 328 -23.93 14.20 -32.86
CA ALA A 328 -24.01 12.81 -33.30
C ALA A 328 -25.44 12.42 -33.67
N GLU A 329 -25.62 11.89 -34.88
CA GLU A 329 -26.90 11.33 -35.34
C GLU A 329 -27.06 9.85 -34.99
N THR A 330 -25.94 9.15 -34.76
CA THR A 330 -25.91 7.70 -34.51
C THR A 330 -24.97 7.36 -33.36
N VAL A 331 -25.13 6.17 -32.78
CA VAL A 331 -24.23 5.65 -31.74
C VAL A 331 -23.31 4.62 -32.38
N THR A 332 -22.00 4.83 -32.29
CA THR A 332 -21.00 3.86 -32.76
C THR A 332 -20.78 2.75 -31.71
N ASP A 333 -20.23 1.62 -32.10
CA ASP A 333 -19.95 0.50 -31.17
C ASP A 333 -19.00 0.91 -30.04
N SER A 334 -18.06 1.81 -30.34
CA SER A 334 -17.18 2.43 -29.36
C SER A 334 -17.96 3.23 -28.31
N VAL A 335 -18.90 4.07 -28.74
CA VAL A 335 -19.76 4.83 -27.83
C VAL A 335 -20.67 3.88 -27.06
N MET A 336 -21.21 2.84 -27.70
CA MET A 336 -22.01 1.81 -27.02
C MET A 336 -21.23 1.14 -25.88
N ALA A 337 -19.97 0.77 -26.10
CA ALA A 337 -19.12 0.15 -25.07
C ALA A 337 -18.86 1.10 -23.89
N GLN A 338 -18.59 2.38 -24.16
CA GLN A 338 -18.41 3.40 -23.10
C GLN A 338 -19.70 3.61 -22.29
N MET A 339 -20.84 3.67 -22.99
CA MET A 339 -22.16 3.88 -22.39
C MET A 339 -22.60 2.67 -21.57
N LYS A 340 -22.35 1.45 -22.06
CA LYS A 340 -22.59 0.21 -21.32
C LYS A 340 -21.91 0.24 -19.95
N GLY A 341 -20.66 0.70 -19.89
CA GLY A 341 -20.00 0.86 -18.60
C GLY A 341 -20.78 1.74 -17.63
N PHE A 342 -21.50 2.78 -18.09
CA PHE A 342 -22.18 3.74 -17.19
C PHE A 342 -23.44 3.11 -16.63
N LEU A 343 -23.95 2.06 -17.28
CA LEU A 343 -24.98 1.18 -16.73
C LEU A 343 -24.42 0.21 -15.68
N GLU A 344 -23.15 -0.18 -15.79
CA GLU A 344 -22.50 -1.11 -14.86
C GLU A 344 -21.97 -0.43 -13.59
N ASP A 345 -21.38 0.77 -13.72
CA ASP A 345 -20.62 1.44 -12.66
C ASP A 345 -21.06 2.88 -12.33
N GLY A 346 -22.11 3.35 -12.99
CA GLY A 346 -22.63 4.71 -12.83
C GLY A 346 -23.56 4.89 -11.63
N ASP A 347 -23.74 6.14 -11.22
CA ASP A 347 -24.82 6.52 -10.30
C ASP A 347 -26.19 6.55 -11.00
N ASP A 348 -27.27 6.69 -10.23
CA ASP A 348 -28.64 6.74 -10.76
C ASP A 348 -28.83 7.79 -11.86
N PHE A 349 -28.10 8.91 -11.80
CA PHE A 349 -28.15 9.98 -12.80
C PHE A 349 -27.50 9.52 -14.11
N MET A 350 -26.28 8.97 -14.06
CA MET A 350 -25.57 8.45 -15.22
C MET A 350 -26.34 7.30 -15.88
N ILE A 351 -26.87 6.38 -15.09
CA ILE A 351 -27.68 5.25 -15.55
C ILE A 351 -28.92 5.78 -16.28
N SER A 352 -29.69 6.68 -15.64
CA SER A 352 -30.91 7.23 -16.24
C SER A 352 -30.64 7.99 -17.53
N CYS A 353 -29.60 8.83 -17.56
CA CYS A 353 -29.18 9.54 -18.77
C CYS A 353 -28.76 8.57 -19.89
N THR A 354 -28.02 7.52 -19.56
CA THR A 354 -27.60 6.49 -20.52
C THR A 354 -28.78 5.75 -21.12
N LEU A 355 -29.74 5.33 -20.29
CA LEU A 355 -30.97 4.68 -20.75
C LEU A 355 -31.78 5.61 -21.67
N HIS A 356 -31.87 6.90 -21.35
CA HIS A 356 -32.53 7.87 -22.21
C HIS A 356 -31.86 8.01 -23.59
N VAL A 357 -30.53 7.99 -23.65
CA VAL A 357 -29.79 7.98 -24.93
C VAL A 357 -30.14 6.73 -25.72
N PHE A 358 -30.08 5.56 -25.09
CA PHE A 358 -30.39 4.29 -25.76
C PHE A 358 -31.83 4.19 -26.26
N LEU A 359 -32.78 4.78 -25.54
CA LEU A 359 -34.17 4.86 -25.96
C LEU A 359 -34.37 5.81 -27.17
N LYS A 360 -33.69 6.96 -27.19
CA LYS A 360 -33.90 8.01 -28.21
C LYS A 360 -33.10 7.81 -29.49
N MET A 361 -31.86 7.31 -29.38
CA MET A 361 -30.97 7.20 -30.53
C MET A 361 -31.30 5.98 -31.41
N PRO A 362 -31.02 6.05 -32.73
CA PRO A 362 -31.16 4.91 -33.64
C PRO A 362 -30.01 3.92 -33.41
N ILE A 363 -30.24 2.94 -32.53
CA ILE A 363 -29.29 1.85 -32.22
C ILE A 363 -29.85 0.56 -32.81
N THR A 364 -29.01 -0.18 -33.52
CA THR A 364 -29.42 -1.44 -34.18
C THR A 364 -29.47 -2.61 -33.20
N LEU A 365 -30.20 -3.67 -33.56
CA LEU A 365 -30.26 -4.88 -32.74
C LEU A 365 -28.87 -5.52 -32.57
N SER A 366 -28.07 -5.56 -33.64
CA SER A 366 -26.70 -6.09 -33.59
C SER A 366 -25.85 -5.35 -32.56
N GLN A 367 -26.02 -4.04 -32.42
CA GLN A 367 -25.27 -3.26 -31.43
C GLN A 367 -25.67 -3.62 -30.00
N PHE A 368 -26.96 -3.76 -29.72
CA PHE A 368 -27.42 -4.21 -28.39
C PHE A 368 -26.91 -5.62 -28.05
N LYS A 369 -26.95 -6.55 -29.02
CA LYS A 369 -26.45 -7.91 -28.83
C LYS A 369 -24.95 -7.97 -28.59
N ASN A 370 -24.17 -7.28 -29.43
CA ASN A 370 -22.70 -7.26 -29.33
C ASN A 370 -22.21 -6.55 -28.04
N SER A 371 -22.94 -5.55 -27.56
CA SER A 371 -22.58 -4.83 -26.33
C SER A 371 -23.09 -5.49 -25.05
N HIS A 372 -23.95 -6.52 -25.14
CA HIS A 372 -24.53 -7.23 -23.98
C HIS A 372 -25.22 -6.29 -22.96
N VAL A 373 -25.85 -5.21 -23.43
CA VAL A 373 -26.52 -4.21 -22.56
C VAL A 373 -27.65 -4.84 -21.74
N GLU A 374 -28.30 -5.89 -22.24
CA GLU A 374 -29.42 -6.55 -21.54
C GLU A 374 -29.03 -7.08 -20.16
N ALA A 375 -27.81 -7.58 -19.99
CA ALA A 375 -27.29 -8.07 -18.71
C ALA A 375 -27.23 -6.95 -17.65
N CYS A 376 -26.91 -5.72 -18.07
CA CYS A 376 -26.90 -4.56 -17.17
C CYS A 376 -28.31 -4.19 -16.70
N LEU A 377 -29.35 -4.51 -17.48
CA LEU A 377 -30.74 -4.16 -17.16
C LEU A 377 -31.39 -5.13 -16.17
N GLU A 378 -30.77 -6.27 -15.87
CA GLU A 378 -31.28 -7.24 -14.88
C GLU A 378 -31.07 -6.75 -13.44
N ASN A 379 -30.06 -5.91 -13.22
CA ASN A 379 -29.70 -5.40 -11.90
C ASN A 379 -30.50 -4.15 -11.47
N LEU A 380 -31.41 -3.67 -12.33
CA LEU A 380 -32.21 -2.47 -12.05
C LEU A 380 -33.46 -2.84 -11.24
N GLU A 381 -33.38 -2.73 -9.91
CA GLU A 381 -34.43 -3.24 -9.00
C GLU A 381 -35.64 -2.32 -8.85
N SER A 382 -35.45 -1.00 -8.83
CA SER A 382 -36.55 -0.04 -8.62
C SER A 382 -36.24 1.38 -9.12
N GLY A 383 -37.24 2.27 -9.07
CA GLY A 383 -37.08 3.70 -9.42
C GLY A 383 -37.18 4.02 -10.92
N LEU A 384 -36.78 5.24 -11.27
CA LEU A 384 -36.82 5.75 -12.65
C LEU A 384 -35.95 4.90 -13.59
N ALA A 385 -34.75 4.51 -13.15
CA ALA A 385 -33.84 3.67 -13.92
C ALA A 385 -34.48 2.32 -14.28
N ALA A 386 -35.17 1.66 -13.33
CA ALA A 386 -35.86 0.40 -13.61
C ALA A 386 -37.00 0.57 -14.65
N GLN A 387 -37.76 1.67 -14.59
CA GLN A 387 -38.80 1.97 -15.59
C GLN A 387 -38.19 2.18 -16.99
N LEU A 388 -37.10 2.96 -17.08
CA LEU A 388 -36.40 3.19 -18.34
C LEU A 388 -35.75 1.91 -18.87
N GLY A 389 -35.19 1.07 -17.99
CA GLY A 389 -34.63 -0.23 -18.32
C GLY A 389 -35.69 -1.18 -18.90
N PHE A 390 -36.89 -1.20 -18.30
CA PHE A 390 -38.03 -1.96 -18.85
C PHE A 390 -38.43 -1.46 -20.24
N MET A 391 -38.52 -0.14 -20.45
CA MET A 391 -38.80 0.43 -21.77
C MET A 391 -37.73 0.05 -22.79
N LEU A 392 -36.45 0.00 -22.39
CA LEU A 392 -35.36 -0.40 -23.27
C LEU A 392 -35.45 -1.88 -23.64
N LYS A 393 -35.77 -2.78 -22.69
CA LYS A 393 -36.04 -4.20 -22.96
C LYS A 393 -37.17 -4.35 -24.00
N MET A 394 -38.26 -3.59 -23.86
CA MET A 394 -39.35 -3.59 -24.85
C MET A 394 -38.89 -3.10 -26.24
N LYS A 395 -38.05 -2.06 -26.31
CA LYS A 395 -37.47 -1.57 -27.57
C LYS A 395 -36.61 -2.65 -28.24
N ILE A 396 -35.77 -3.36 -27.48
CA ILE A 396 -34.92 -4.42 -28.01
C ILE A 396 -35.80 -5.57 -28.55
N GLN A 397 -36.80 -6.02 -27.79
CA GLN A 397 -37.75 -7.05 -28.26
C GLN A 397 -38.49 -6.66 -29.55
N LEU A 398 -38.89 -5.40 -29.69
CA LEU A 398 -39.50 -4.91 -30.93
C LEU A 398 -38.52 -4.96 -32.11
N LEU A 399 -37.25 -4.62 -31.90
CA LEU A 399 -36.22 -4.74 -32.93
C LEU A 399 -35.99 -6.21 -33.33
N GLU A 400 -36.04 -7.15 -32.37
CA GLU A 400 -35.97 -8.57 -32.67
C GLU A 400 -37.13 -9.03 -33.56
N GLN A 401 -38.36 -8.60 -33.27
CA GLN A 401 -39.54 -8.94 -34.09
C GLN A 401 -39.42 -8.40 -35.52
N ILE A 402 -38.95 -7.17 -35.68
CA ILE A 402 -38.75 -6.56 -37.01
C ILE A 402 -37.70 -7.33 -37.80
N ASP A 403 -36.58 -7.71 -37.17
CA ASP A 403 -35.55 -8.50 -37.85
C ASP A 403 -36.10 -9.88 -38.26
N TYR A 404 -36.95 -10.53 -37.45
CA TYR A 404 -37.59 -11.79 -37.82
C TYR A 404 -38.56 -11.68 -39.00
N GLU A 405 -39.24 -10.55 -39.20
CA GLU A 405 -40.21 -10.37 -40.30
C GLU A 405 -39.54 -10.09 -41.67
N ILE A 406 -38.23 -9.83 -41.69
CA ILE A 406 -37.46 -9.55 -42.91
C ILE A 406 -36.79 -10.82 -43.49
N TRP A 407 -36.84 -11.96 -42.77
CA TRP A 407 -36.39 -13.28 -43.23
C TRP A 407 -37.58 -14.20 -43.53
#